data_AF-A0AA50E3R8-F1
#
_entry.id   AF-A0AA50E3R8-F1
#
_cell.length_a   1.000
_cell.length_b   1.000
_cell.length_c   1.000
_cell.angle_alpha   90.00
_cell.angle_beta   90.00
_cell.angle_gamma   90.00
#
_symmetry.space_group_name_H-M   'P 1'
#
loop_
_entity.id
_entity.type
_entity.pdbx_description
1 polymer ?
#
loop_
_entity_poly.entity_id
_entity_poly.type
_entity_poly.pdbx_seq_one_letter_code
_entity_poly.pdbx_strand_id
1 'polypeptide(L)' 'MKSSDATPAERSATLSAAEMVRNSEARKVKAGGRRIPGGVLRPEAADALAKLESDGFAPSATACIEQALIETAKRRKLA' A
#
# COMPACT_ATOMS: atom_id res chain seq x y z
N MET A 1 -25.32 -41.13 -23.76
CA MET A 1 -25.88 -39.79 -23.50
C MET A 1 -24.93 -39.04 -22.58
N LYS A 2 -24.55 -37.81 -22.97
CA LYS A 2 -23.67 -36.89 -22.23
C LYS A 2 -24.48 -36.15 -21.16
N SER A 3 -24.02 -36.14 -19.91
CA SER A 3 -24.15 -35.09 -18.86
C SER A 3 -23.61 -35.74 -17.57
N SER A 4 -22.38 -35.52 -17.08
CA SER A 4 -21.68 -34.27 -16.74
C SER A 4 -22.42 -33.43 -15.71
N ASP A 5 -22.74 -34.02 -14.56
CA ASP A 5 -22.94 -33.26 -13.32
C ASP A 5 -21.69 -33.41 -12.45
N ALA A 6 -20.74 -32.50 -12.68
CA ALA A 6 -19.73 -32.21 -11.66
C ALA A 6 -20.39 -31.36 -10.56
N THR A 7 -20.14 -31.79 -9.33
CA THR A 7 -20.67 -31.36 -8.03
C THR A 7 -20.42 -29.86 -7.72
N PRO A 8 -21.15 -29.24 -6.77
CA PRO A 8 -21.19 -27.78 -6.51
C PRO A 8 -19.93 -27.13 -5.89
N ALA A 9 -18.75 -27.68 -6.15
CA ALA A 9 -17.48 -27.20 -5.60
C ALA A 9 -17.03 -25.83 -6.17
N GLU A 10 -17.70 -25.32 -7.20
CA GLU A 10 -17.41 -24.04 -7.85
C GLU A 10 -18.12 -22.83 -7.21
N ARG A 11 -18.57 -22.93 -5.95
CA ARG A 11 -18.97 -21.73 -5.21
C ARG A 11 -17.71 -20.98 -4.81
N SER A 12 -17.29 -20.08 -5.70
CA SER A 12 -16.32 -18.99 -5.51
C SER A 12 -15.99 -18.78 -4.04
N ALA A 13 -14.84 -19.31 -3.59
CA ALA A 13 -14.34 -19.06 -2.26
C ALA A 13 -14.07 -17.55 -2.15
N THR A 14 -15.02 -16.83 -1.58
CA THR A 14 -14.85 -15.41 -1.24
C THR A 14 -13.64 -15.30 -0.33
N LEU A 15 -12.58 -14.68 -0.84
CA LEU A 15 -11.36 -14.39 -0.07
C LEU A 15 -11.74 -13.70 1.24
N SER A 16 -11.11 -14.11 2.34
CA SER A 16 -11.26 -13.41 3.62
C SER A 16 -10.76 -11.97 3.51
N ALA A 17 -11.23 -11.08 4.38
CA ALA A 17 -10.76 -9.69 4.43
C ALA A 17 -9.23 -9.59 4.56
N ALA A 18 -8.63 -10.46 5.37
CA ALA A 18 -7.18 -10.52 5.53
C ALA A 18 -6.47 -10.93 4.24
N GLU A 19 -7.00 -11.88 3.48
CA GLU A 19 -6.44 -12.28 2.18
C GLU A 19 -6.60 -11.19 1.12
N MET A 20 -7.73 -10.50 1.11
CA MET A 20 -7.96 -9.36 0.22
C MET A 20 -6.94 -8.24 0.49
N VAL A 21 -6.69 -7.91 1.76
CA VAL A 21 -5.67 -6.93 2.16
C VAL A 21 -4.28 -7.37 1.71
N ARG A 22 -3.86 -8.61 2.02
CA ARG A 22 -2.55 -9.14 1.61
C ARG A 22 -2.36 -9.12 0.09
N ASN A 23 -3.38 -9.51 -0.67
CA ASN A 23 -3.34 -9.50 -2.13
C ASN A 23 -3.22 -8.06 -2.67
N SER A 24 -3.97 -7.12 -2.12
CA SER A 24 -3.87 -5.70 -2.47
C SER A 24 -2.48 -5.12 -2.20
N GLU A 25 -1.91 -5.42 -1.02
CA GLU A 25 -0.57 -5.00 -0.66
C GLU A 25 0.50 -5.62 -1.57
N ALA A 26 0.38 -6.91 -1.90
CA ALA A 26 1.28 -7.58 -2.83
C ALA A 26 1.25 -6.93 -4.22
N ARG A 27 0.06 -6.56 -4.71
CA ARG A 27 -0.09 -5.82 -5.98
C ARG A 27 0.60 -4.45 -5.93
N LYS A 28 0.45 -3.71 -4.83
CA LYS A 28 1.11 -2.41 -4.65
C LYS A 28 2.63 -2.54 -4.64
N VAL A 29 3.17 -3.54 -3.92
CA VAL A 29 4.62 -3.80 -3.92
C VAL A 29 5.10 -4.19 -5.32
N LYS A 30 4.37 -5.07 -6.03
CA LYS A 30 4.71 -5.45 -7.42
C LYS A 30 4.72 -4.24 -8.37
N ALA A 31 3.88 -3.23 -8.11
CA ALA A 31 3.82 -2.01 -8.89
C ALA A 31 4.92 -0.97 -8.51
N GLY A 32 5.84 -1.28 -7.58
CA GLY A 32 6.89 -0.37 -7.13
C GLY A 32 6.61 0.30 -5.78
N GLY A 33 5.54 -0.09 -5.09
CA GLY A 33 5.23 0.40 -3.75
C GLY A 33 6.23 -0.09 -2.68
N ARG A 34 6.42 0.72 -1.63
CA ARG A 34 7.33 0.43 -0.51
C ARG A 34 6.58 0.01 0.73
N ARG A 35 7.03 -1.07 1.39
CA ARG A 35 6.51 -1.52 2.69
C ARG A 35 6.89 -0.51 3.79
N ILE A 36 5.94 -0.13 4.62
CA ILE A 36 6.14 0.70 5.81
C ILE A 36 5.41 0.07 7.02
N PRO A 37 5.75 0.43 8.27
CA PRO A 37 4.98 0.00 9.42
C PRO A 37 3.49 0.34 9.23
N GLY A 38 2.62 -0.67 9.33
CA GLY A 38 1.18 -0.50 9.17
C GLY A 38 0.65 -0.50 7.72
N GLY A 39 1.48 -0.72 6.68
CA GLY A 39 0.96 -0.89 5.33
C GLY A 39 1.97 -0.81 4.18
N VAL A 40 1.49 -0.31 3.03
CA VAL A 40 2.28 -0.16 1.79
C VAL A 40 2.03 1.20 1.16
N LEU A 41 3.11 1.95 0.94
CA LEU A 41 3.09 3.17 0.14
C LEU A 41 2.78 2.84 -1.31
N ARG A 42 1.97 3.69 -1.96
CA ARG A 42 1.78 3.63 -3.41
C ARG A 42 3.11 3.92 -4.12
N PRO A 43 3.31 3.41 -5.35
CA PRO A 43 4.57 3.60 -6.09
C PRO A 43 5.01 5.06 -6.15
N GLU A 44 4.09 5.98 -6.46
CA GLU A 44 4.41 7.41 -6.60
C GLU A 44 4.90 8.03 -5.29
N ALA A 45 4.33 7.59 -4.16
CA ALA A 45 4.75 8.03 -2.84
C ALA A 45 6.07 7.38 -2.40
N ALA A 46 6.33 6.14 -2.83
CA ALA A 46 7.59 5.45 -2.58
C ALA A 46 8.74 6.14 -3.34
N ASP A 47 8.52 6.51 -4.61
CA ASP A 47 9.49 7.24 -5.43
C ASP A 47 9.76 8.64 -4.86
N ALA A 48 8.72 9.37 -4.47
CA ALA A 48 8.87 10.68 -3.83
C ALA A 48 9.66 10.58 -2.52
N LEU A 49 9.38 9.55 -1.70
CA LEU A 49 10.12 9.32 -0.46
C LEU A 49 11.58 9.00 -0.72
N ALA A 50 11.87 8.12 -1.69
CA ALA A 50 13.24 7.79 -2.07
C ALA A 50 14.00 9.02 -2.56
N LYS A 51 13.35 9.91 -3.31
CA LYS A 51 13.94 11.17 -3.76
C LYS A 51 14.23 12.13 -2.60
N LEU A 52 13.31 12.26 -1.64
CA LEU A 52 13.54 13.09 -0.46
C LEU A 52 14.70 12.55 0.41
N GLU A 53 14.81 11.23 0.53
CA GLU A 53 15.96 10.59 1.20
C GLU A 53 17.28 10.85 0.45
N SER A 54 17.30 10.70 -0.88
CA SER A 54 18.50 10.93 -1.68
C SER A 54 18.95 12.38 -1.69
N ASP A 55 18.01 13.31 -1.66
CA ASP A 55 18.26 14.74 -1.68
C ASP A 55 18.62 15.28 -0.26
N GLY A 56 18.68 14.40 0.75
CA GLY A 56 19.07 14.76 2.12
C GLY A 56 18.06 15.62 2.86
N PHE A 57 16.79 15.60 2.44
CA PHE A 57 15.73 16.43 3.01
C PHE A 57 15.49 16.15 4.50
N ALA A 58 15.59 14.88 4.91
CA ALA A 58 15.46 14.47 6.31
C ALA A 58 16.39 13.28 6.62
N PRO A 59 16.74 13.03 7.89
CA PRO A 59 17.69 11.99 8.27
C PRO A 59 17.14 10.56 8.14
N SER A 60 15.84 10.39 7.87
CA SER A 60 15.21 9.07 7.69
C SER A 60 13.88 9.17 6.94
N ALA A 61 13.39 8.03 6.43
CA ALA A 61 12.05 7.87 5.88
C ALA A 61 10.96 8.43 6.80
N THR A 62 11.04 8.09 8.09
CA THR A 62 10.07 8.49 9.10
C THR A 62 10.10 10.01 9.28
N ALA A 63 11.29 10.62 9.36
CA ALA A 63 11.42 12.07 9.49
C ALA A 63 10.87 12.83 8.26
N CYS A 64 11.05 12.29 7.04
CA CYS A 64 10.41 12.84 5.84
C CYS A 64 8.87 12.84 5.96
N ILE A 65 8.30 11.71 6.42
CA ILE A 65 6.85 11.57 6.58
C ILE A 65 6.34 12.51 7.68
N GLU A 66 7.01 12.59 8.82
CA GLU A 66 6.64 13.49 9.93
C GLU A 66 6.63 14.96 9.49
N GLN A 67 7.68 15.42 8.80
CA GLN A 67 7.71 16.78 8.28
C GLN A 67 6.59 17.06 7.29
N ALA A 68 6.34 16.14 6.35
CA ALA A 68 5.26 16.30 5.37
C ALA A 68 3.87 16.41 6.05
N LEU A 69 3.63 15.65 7.12
CA LEU A 69 2.41 15.73 7.92
C LEU A 69 2.29 17.07 8.64
N ILE A 70 3.35 17.52 9.32
CA ILE A 70 3.40 18.80 10.05
C ILE A 70 3.17 19.96 9.08
N GLU A 71 3.87 19.99 7.95
CA GLU A 71 3.69 21.04 6.94
C GLU A 71 2.26 21.08 6.40
N THR A 72 1.67 19.92 6.14
CA THR A 72 0.30 19.83 5.65
C THR A 72 -0.69 20.33 6.71
N ALA A 73 -0.50 19.99 7.98
CA ALA A 73 -1.32 20.47 9.08
C ALA A 73 -1.26 22.00 9.20
N LYS A 74 -0.06 22.59 9.14
CA LYS A 74 0.14 24.05 9.15
C LYS A 74 -0.56 24.74 7.98
N ARG A 75 -0.39 24.22 6.75
CA ARG A 75 -1.05 24.76 5.53
C ARG A 75 -2.58 24.71 5.63
N ARG A 76 -3.11 23.68 6.31
CA ARG A 76 -4.55 23.53 6.56
C ARG A 76 -5.04 24.22 7.83
N LYS A 77 -4.16 24.90 8.59
CA LYS A 77 -4.46 25.54 9.88
C LYS A 77 -5.07 24.57 10.90
N LEU A 78 -4.61 23.33 10.88
CA LEU A 78 -5.01 22.29 11.83
C LEU A 78 -4.11 22.24 13.08
N ALA A 79 -2.93 22.88 12.99
CA ALA A 79 -1.92 22.99 14.03
C ALA A 79 -1.12 24.28 13.84
#